data_AF-A0A3D1AER3-F1
#
_entry.id   AF-A0A3D1AER3-F1
#
_cell.length_a   1.000
_cell.length_b   1.000
_cell.length_c   1.000
_cell.angle_alpha   90.00
_cell.angle_beta   90.00
_cell.angle_gamma   90.00
#
_symmetry.space_group_name_H-M   'P 1'
#
loop_
_entity.id
_entity.type
_entity.pdbx_description
1 polymer ?
#
loop_
_entity_poly.entity_id
_entity_poly.type
_entity_poly.pdbx_seq_one_letter_code
_entity_poly.pdbx_strand_id
1 'polypeptide(L)'
;MKASEINKEILRLSVPNTISNIVIPMLGIADTAIAGYIGDDSNIAALSIGTTIFNFIYWNCSFLRMGTSGITAQAYGAGRKQECANTLVRSVWLALVIAFLLLIFQKPVGHFSLYV
;
A
#
# COMPACT_ATOMS: atom_id res chain seq x y z
N MET A 1 16.60 -12.87 28.38
CA MET A 1 16.85 -11.55 27.76
C MET A 1 16.47 -10.49 28.79
N LYS A 2 17.36 -9.54 29.14
CA LYS A 2 17.01 -8.48 30.11
C LYS A 2 15.99 -7.53 29.49
N ALA A 3 15.02 -7.04 30.25
CA ALA A 3 13.94 -6.16 29.75
C ALA A 3 14.45 -4.92 29.00
N SER A 4 15.63 -4.40 29.35
CA SER A 4 16.27 -3.27 28.65
C SER A 4 16.70 -3.58 27.22
N GLU A 5 17.10 -4.82 26.94
CA GLU A 5 17.54 -5.27 25.61
C GLU A 5 16.34 -5.42 24.66
N ILE A 6 15.20 -5.87 25.19
CA ILE A 6 13.94 -5.97 24.44
C ILE A 6 13.48 -4.58 23.97
N ASN A 7 13.54 -3.57 24.85
CA ASN A 7 13.15 -2.20 24.51
C ASN A 7 14.02 -1.60 23.40
N LYS A 8 15.35 -1.81 23.44
CA LYS A 8 16.24 -1.34 22.37
C LYS A 8 15.94 -2.00 21.03
N GLU A 9 15.65 -3.29 21.02
CA GLU A 9 15.35 -4.02 19.79
C GLU A 9 13.98 -3.65 19.21
N ILE A 10 12.97 -3.47 20.07
CA ILE A 10 11.68 -2.92 19.67
C ILE A 10 11.86 -1.53 19.06
N LEU A 11 12.65 -0.64 19.69
CA LEU A 11 12.89 0.71 19.16
C LEU A 11 13.57 0.65 17.78
N ARG A 12 14.57 -0.23 17.62
CA ARG A 12 15.30 -0.42 16.36
C ARG A 12 14.39 -0.86 15.20
N LEU A 13 13.39 -1.70 15.47
CA LEU A 13 12.41 -2.14 14.46
C LEU A 13 11.29 -1.13 14.26
N SER A 14 10.85 -0.47 15.32
CA SER A 14 9.69 0.42 15.31
C SER A 14 10.00 1.75 14.64
N VAL A 15 11.19 2.34 14.84
CA VAL A 15 11.59 3.62 14.23
C VAL A 15 11.47 3.60 12.69
N PRO A 16 12.12 2.68 11.95
CA PRO A 16 12.00 2.63 10.49
C PRO A 16 10.57 2.28 10.03
N ASN A 17 9.85 1.46 10.79
CA ASN A 17 8.45 1.14 10.48
C ASN A 17 7.54 2.38 10.62
N THR A 18 7.70 3.17 11.69
CA THR A 18 6.94 4.41 11.90
C THR A 18 7.22 5.41 10.79
N ILE A 19 8.50 5.61 10.43
CA ILE A 19 8.88 6.49 9.31
C ILE A 19 8.18 6.04 8.02
N SER A 20 8.22 4.74 7.72
CA SER A 20 7.57 4.18 6.51
C SER A 20 6.07 4.42 6.48
N ASN A 21 5.39 4.43 7.63
CA ASN A 21 3.95 4.69 7.70
C ASN A 21 3.60 6.18 7.59
N ILE A 22 4.51 7.09 7.97
CA ILE A 22 4.32 8.55 7.84
C ILE A 22 4.47 9.01 6.38
N VAL A 23 5.28 8.33 5.58
CA VAL A 23 5.52 8.70 4.16
C VAL A 23 4.24 8.72 3.32
N ILE A 24 3.32 7.78 3.58
CA ILE A 24 2.07 7.66 2.81
C ILE A 24 1.17 8.91 2.92
N PRO A 25 0.78 9.38 4.12
CA PRO A 25 -0.02 10.60 4.25
C PRO A 25 0.75 11.86 3.81
N MET A 26 2.08 11.91 3.97
CA MET A 26 2.88 13.02 3.47
C MET A 26 2.81 13.14 1.94
N LEU A 27 2.87 12.01 1.22
CA LEU A 27 2.65 11.96 -0.22
C LEU A 27 1.27 12.51 -0.59
N GLY A 28 0.21 12.10 0.10
CA GLY A 28 -1.15 12.60 -0.16
C GLY A 28 -1.28 14.12 0.02
N ILE A 29 -0.61 14.71 1.03
CA ILE A 29 -0.56 16.16 1.22
C ILE A 29 0.16 16.83 0.04
N ALA A 30 1.30 16.27 -0.39
CA ALA A 30 2.06 16.79 -1.51
C ALA A 30 1.27 16.73 -2.83
N ASP A 31 0.60 15.61 -3.11
CA ASP A 31 -0.24 15.42 -4.30
C ASP A 31 -1.38 16.45 -4.34
N THR A 32 -2.03 16.66 -3.20
CA THR A 32 -3.12 17.65 -3.06
C THR A 32 -2.60 19.08 -3.24
N ALA A 33 -1.45 19.41 -2.66
CA ALA A 33 -0.84 20.72 -2.77
C ALA A 33 -0.41 21.04 -4.22
N ILE A 34 0.18 20.06 -4.92
CA ILE A 34 0.55 20.18 -6.34
C ILE A 34 -0.70 20.38 -7.20
N ALA A 35 -1.74 19.59 -6.97
CA ALA A 35 -3.00 19.73 -7.69
C ALA A 35 -3.69 21.07 -7.44
N GLY A 36 -3.66 21.57 -6.21
CA GLY A 36 -4.17 22.89 -5.84
C GLY A 36 -3.39 24.06 -6.46
N TYR A 37 -2.10 23.87 -6.74
CA TYR A 37 -1.27 24.87 -7.41
C TYR A 37 -1.47 24.90 -8.93
N ILE A 38 -1.73 23.74 -9.55
CA ILE A 38 -1.83 23.58 -11.02
C ILE A 38 -3.27 23.72 -11.53
N GLY A 39 -4.29 23.40 -10.72
CA GLY A 39 -5.66 23.21 -11.17
C GLY A 39 -6.57 24.44 -11.06
N ASP A 40 -7.30 24.70 -12.15
CA ASP A 40 -8.62 25.34 -12.14
C ASP A 40 -9.61 24.46 -11.33
N ASP A 41 -10.63 25.02 -10.67
CA ASP A 41 -11.46 24.34 -9.65
C ASP A 41 -12.01 22.96 -10.09
N SER A 42 -12.28 22.80 -11.40
CA SER A 42 -12.78 21.55 -12.00
C SER A 42 -11.77 20.39 -11.94
N ASN A 43 -10.47 20.66 -12.02
CA ASN A 43 -9.43 19.62 -12.03
C ASN A 43 -9.22 19.02 -10.64
N ILE A 44 -9.38 19.82 -9.58
CA ILE A 44 -9.28 19.38 -8.19
C ILE A 44 -10.47 18.48 -7.83
N ALA A 45 -11.67 18.80 -8.33
CA ALA A 45 -12.86 17.97 -8.16
C ALA A 45 -12.70 16.59 -8.82
N ALA A 46 -12.23 16.54 -10.07
CA ALA A 46 -11.95 15.28 -10.77
C ALA A 46 -10.86 14.45 -10.06
N LEU A 47 -9.79 15.10 -9.58
CA LEU A 47 -8.74 14.44 -8.82
C LEU A 47 -9.26 13.84 -7.51
N SER A 48 -10.14 14.55 -6.80
CA SER A 48 -10.71 14.08 -5.53
C SER A 48 -11.54 12.81 -5.72
N ILE A 49 -12.34 12.74 -6.77
CA ILE A 49 -13.13 11.55 -7.14
C ILE A 49 -12.19 10.41 -7.51
N GLY A 50 -11.20 10.66 -8.39
CA GLY A 50 -10.23 9.65 -8.80
C GLY A 50 -9.43 9.09 -7.62
N THR A 51 -8.98 9.97 -6.72
CA THR A 51 -8.24 9.60 -5.50
C THR A 51 -9.11 8.77 -4.57
N THR A 52 -10.39 9.10 -4.41
CA THR A 52 -11.33 8.35 -3.55
C THR A 52 -11.53 6.92 -4.07
N ILE A 53 -11.78 6.76 -5.38
CA ILE A 53 -11.92 5.45 -6.01
C ILE A 53 -10.63 4.64 -5.88
N PHE A 54 -9.49 5.29 -6.16
CA PHE A 54 -8.18 4.65 -5.99
C PHE A 54 -7.96 4.19 -4.54
N ASN A 55 -8.26 5.04 -3.55
CA ASN A 55 -8.12 4.70 -2.14
C ASN A 55 -9.00 3.49 -1.77
N PHE A 56 -10.25 3.46 -2.26
CA PHE A 56 -11.17 2.34 -2.02
C PHE A 56 -10.63 1.01 -2.55
N ILE A 57 -10.13 1.01 -3.79
CA ILE A 57 -9.51 -0.16 -4.43
C ILE A 57 -8.23 -0.56 -3.68
N TYR A 58 -7.38 0.42 -3.36
CA TYR A 58 -6.10 0.20 -2.67
C TYR A 58 -6.31 -0.39 -1.27
N TRP A 59 -7.27 0.12 -0.49
CA TRP A 59 -7.61 -0.43 0.82
C TRP A 59 -8.15 -1.84 0.75
N ASN A 60 -8.97 -2.15 -0.27
CA ASN A 60 -9.38 -3.52 -0.52
C ASN A 60 -8.16 -4.41 -0.78
N CYS A 61 -7.19 -3.99 -1.60
CA CYS A 61 -5.98 -4.79 -1.85
C CYS A 61 -5.04 -4.90 -0.63
N SER A 62 -5.18 -4.04 0.38
CA SER A 62 -4.32 -4.01 1.56
C SER A 62 -4.38 -5.30 2.40
N PHE A 63 -5.45 -6.11 2.27
CA PHE A 63 -5.53 -7.43 2.90
C PHE A 63 -4.35 -8.33 2.49
N LEU A 64 -3.87 -8.18 1.24
CA LEU A 64 -2.77 -8.97 0.71
C LEU A 64 -1.48 -8.70 1.49
N ARG A 65 -1.27 -7.45 1.94
CA ARG A 65 -0.11 -7.08 2.75
C ARG A 65 -0.14 -7.74 4.13
N MET A 66 -1.29 -7.71 4.80
CA MET A 66 -1.43 -8.36 6.12
C MET A 66 -1.35 -9.88 6.02
N GLY A 67 -1.97 -10.49 5.01
CA GLY A 67 -1.92 -11.94 4.80
C GLY A 67 -0.51 -12.46 4.51
N THR A 68 0.24 -11.77 3.64
CA THR A 68 1.59 -12.20 3.26
C THR A 68 2.63 -11.95 4.35
N SER A 69 2.50 -10.87 5.12
CA SER A 69 3.37 -10.59 6.27
C SER A 69 3.23 -11.66 7.36
N GLY A 70 2.00 -12.11 7.64
CA GLY A 70 1.75 -13.18 8.62
C GLY A 70 2.38 -14.51 8.22
N ILE A 71 2.19 -14.93 6.97
CA ILE A 71 2.78 -16.18 6.43
C ILE A 71 4.31 -16.08 6.41
N THR A 72 4.85 -14.93 5.99
CA THR A 72 6.31 -14.70 5.96
C THR A 72 6.90 -14.73 7.37
N ALA A 73 6.23 -14.15 8.37
CA ALA A 73 6.68 -14.18 9.76
C ALA A 73 6.72 -15.61 10.33
N GLN A 74 5.73 -16.44 10.01
CA GLN A 74 5.71 -17.85 10.42
C GLN A 74 6.85 -18.65 9.76
N ALA A 75 7.04 -18.50 8.45
CA ALA A 75 8.10 -19.17 7.71
C ALA A 75 9.50 -18.73 8.18
N TYR A 76 9.66 -17.44 8.50
CA TYR A 76 10.89 -16.88 9.04
C TYR A 76 11.19 -17.43 10.44
N GLY A 77 10.18 -17.49 11.33
CA GLY A 77 10.31 -18.10 12.66
C GLY A 77 10.64 -19.59 12.62
N ALA A 78 10.19 -20.31 11.59
CA ALA A 78 10.51 -21.73 11.36
C ALA A 78 11.88 -21.97 10.68
N GLY A 79 12.65 -20.92 10.36
CA GLY A 79 13.94 -21.02 9.69
C GLY A 79 13.88 -21.40 8.21
N ARG A 80 12.70 -21.39 7.59
CA ARG A 80 12.46 -21.86 6.21
C ARG A 80 12.63 -20.74 5.19
N LYS A 81 13.88 -20.34 4.94
CA LYS A 81 14.22 -19.23 4.01
C LYS A 81 13.65 -19.42 2.59
N GLN A 82 13.60 -20.66 2.10
CA GLN A 82 13.04 -20.98 0.78
C GLN A 82 11.54 -20.66 0.71
N GLU A 83 10.81 -20.89 1.80
CA GLU A 83 9.38 -20.64 1.88
C GLU A 83 9.08 -19.13 1.95
N CYS A 84 9.94 -18.36 2.62
CA CYS A 84 9.90 -16.88 2.57
C CYS A 84 10.11 -16.36 1.14
N ALA A 85 11.10 -16.87 0.42
CA ALA A 85 11.38 -16.47 -0.96
C ALA A 85 10.21 -16.81 -1.90
N ASN A 86 9.64 -18.01 -1.77
CA ASN A 86 8.45 -18.40 -2.54
C ASN A 86 7.25 -17.50 -2.24
N THR A 87 7.05 -17.13 -0.97
CA THR A 87 5.99 -16.21 -0.56
C THR A 87 6.19 -14.82 -1.19
N LEU A 88 7.44 -14.32 -1.22
CA LEU A 88 7.78 -13.06 -1.88
C LEU A 88 7.46 -13.11 -3.37
N VAL A 89 7.91 -14.13 -4.09
CA VAL A 89 7.66 -14.28 -5.54
C VAL A 89 6.17 -14.33 -5.83
N ARG A 90 5.40 -15.13 -5.08
CA ARG A 90 3.94 -15.21 -5.23
C ARG A 90 3.26 -13.87 -4.98
N SER A 91 3.69 -13.14 -3.95
CA SER A 91 3.12 -11.85 -3.57
C SER A 91 3.41 -10.78 -4.63
N VAL A 92 4.65 -10.73 -5.12
CA VAL A 92 5.05 -9.83 -6.21
C VAL A 92 4.27 -10.16 -7.49
N TRP A 93 4.13 -11.45 -7.82
CA TRP A 93 3.43 -11.83 -9.02
C TRP A 93 1.94 -11.47 -8.95
N LEU A 94 1.30 -11.73 -7.80
CA LEU A 94 -0.09 -11.34 -7.57
C LEU A 94 -0.27 -9.81 -7.62
N ALA A 95 0.65 -9.04 -7.03
CA ALA A 95 0.62 -7.58 -7.07
C ALA A 95 0.71 -7.04 -8.51
N LEU A 96 1.59 -7.61 -9.34
CA LEU A 96 1.72 -7.24 -10.75
C LEU A 96 0.46 -7.60 -11.55
N VAL A 97 -0.14 -8.77 -11.31
CA VAL A 97 -1.41 -9.16 -11.96
C VAL A 97 -2.53 -8.19 -11.57
N ILE A 98 -2.66 -7.85 -10.28
CA ILE A 98 -3.65 -6.87 -9.82
C ILE A 98 -3.40 -5.51 -10.47
N ALA A 99 -2.15 -5.04 -10.49
CA ALA A 99 -1.80 -3.77 -11.13
C ALA A 99 -2.15 -3.77 -12.63
N PHE A 100 -1.84 -4.85 -13.34
CA PHE A 100 -2.16 -5.01 -14.76
C PHE A 100 -3.67 -5.03 -15.01
N LEU A 101 -4.43 -5.74 -14.17
CA LEU A 101 -5.89 -5.72 -14.22
C LEU A 101 -6.43 -4.30 -13.98
N LEU A 102 -5.93 -3.57 -12.97
CA LEU A 102 -6.36 -2.20 -12.71
C LEU A 102 -6.07 -1.26 -13.90
N LEU A 103 -4.94 -1.41 -14.58
CA LEU A 103 -4.63 -0.63 -15.78
C LEU A 103 -5.56 -0.94 -16.95
N ILE A 104 -5.87 -2.23 -17.18
CA ILE A 104 -6.82 -2.64 -18.23
C ILE A 104 -8.23 -2.14 -17.91
N PHE A 105 -8.65 -2.30 -16.65
CA PHE A 105 -9.98 -1.94 -16.19
C PHE A 105 -10.13 -0.45 -15.84
N GLN A 106 -9.08 0.36 -15.98
CA GLN A 106 -9.13 1.80 -15.71
C GLN A 106 -10.24 2.49 -16.52
N LYS A 107 -10.37 2.17 -17.82
CA LYS A 107 -11.40 2.74 -18.70
C LYS A 107 -12.83 2.33 -18.31
N PRO A 108 -13.16 1.03 -18.13
CA PRO A 108 -14.49 0.63 -17.70
C PRO A 108 -14.83 1.10 -16.27
N VAL A 109 -13.86 1.17 -15.36
CA VAL A 109 -14.07 1.71 -14.00
C VAL A 109 -14.42 3.20 -14.06
N GLY A 110 -13.73 3.98 -14.89
CA GLY A 110 -14.07 5.39 -15.11
C GLY A 110 -15.47 5.57 -15.71
N HIS A 111 -15.88 4.68 -16.64
CA HIS A 111 -17.21 4.73 -17.23
C HIS A 111 -18.31 4.34 -16.23
N PHE A 112 -18.09 3.30 -15.42
CA PHE A 112 -19.03 2.89 -14.38
C PHE A 112 -19.21 3.95 -13.29
N SER A 113 -18.14 4.67 -12.93
CA SER A 113 -18.20 5.75 -11.95
C SER A 113 -18.97 6.99 -12.42
N LEU A 114 -19.20 7.17 -13.72
CA LEU A 114 -20.01 8.26 -14.26
C LEU A 114 -21.50 7.91 -14.35
N TYR A 115 -21.85 6.64 -14.15
CA TYR A 115 -23.22 6.12 -14.19
C TYR A 115 -23.82 5.84 -12.79
N VAL A 116 -23.03 5.95 -11.72
CA VAL A 116 -23.45 5.90 -10.30
C VAL A 116 -23.40 7.31 -9.73
#